data_AF-A0A661SFE1-F1
#
_entry.id   AF-A0A661SFE1-F1
#
_cell.length_a   1.000
_cell.length_b   1.000
_cell.length_c   1.000
_cell.angle_alpha   90.00
_cell.angle_beta   90.00
_cell.angle_gamma   90.00
#
_symmetry.space_group_name_H-M   'P 1'
#
loop_
_entity.id
_entity.type
_entity.pdbx_description
1 polymer ?
#
loop_
_entity_poly.entity_id
_entity_poly.type
_entity_poly.pdbx_seq_one_letter_code
_entity_poly.pdbx_strand_id
1 'polypeptide(L)'
;MMAYLIYAILVIIVFLLNLNGFLRGAKKLQIDVVLRSIIIGTLIVSFLTTGWKYGIIAVGIALVSIRFTRPIAARAASKLLSVPKGKSDKYIGLPPKALEKISKRLDIVLPSNPNHFDEVFQSADSAEDALFDYCESQPAVKTVMEDFQVSRKDLKEIYSKLIAAGAGQWSCGHWVPASALAYPESLKYVLSRRGSDIEETSFNLIMYFEHGSFGIGI
;
A
#
# COMPACT_ATOMS: atom_id res chain seq x y z
N MET A 1 22.33 -23.39 17.67
CA MET A 1 22.20 -22.04 18.28
C MET A 1 22.52 -20.93 17.26
N MET A 2 23.66 -20.98 16.56
CA MET A 2 24.05 -19.95 15.57
C MET A 2 23.04 -19.74 14.42
N ALA A 3 22.43 -20.81 13.88
CA ALA A 3 21.46 -20.67 12.79
C ALA A 3 20.20 -19.86 13.19
N TYR A 4 19.68 -20.07 14.39
CA TYR A 4 18.52 -19.32 14.89
C TYR A 4 18.81 -17.83 15.07
N LEU A 5 20.04 -17.49 15.50
CA LEU A 5 20.49 -16.11 15.62
C LEU A 5 20.51 -15.42 14.25
N ILE A 6 21.06 -16.09 13.24
CA ILE A 6 21.08 -15.59 11.86
C ILE A 6 19.65 -15.33 11.35
N TYR A 7 18.72 -16.25 11.61
CA TYR A 7 17.33 -16.08 11.19
C TYR A 7 16.62 -14.93 11.92
N ALA A 8 16.84 -14.79 13.22
CA ALA A 8 16.28 -13.67 13.99
C ALA A 8 16.80 -12.32 13.46
N ILE A 9 18.11 -12.23 13.20
CA ILE A 9 18.73 -11.05 12.60
C ILE A 9 18.12 -10.76 11.22
N LEU A 10 17.95 -11.78 10.38
CA LEU A 10 17.34 -11.63 9.06
C LEU A 10 15.93 -11.05 9.14
N VAL A 11 15.09 -11.58 10.05
CA VAL A 11 13.71 -11.08 10.27
C VAL A 11 13.72 -9.63 10.76
N ILE A 12 14.64 -9.26 11.66
CA ILE A 12 14.78 -7.88 12.14
C ILE A 12 15.19 -6.95 10.98
N ILE A 13 16.15 -7.34 10.15
CA ILE A 13 16.58 -6.51 9.02
C ILE A 13 15.45 -6.36 7.99
N VAL A 14 14.69 -7.42 7.70
CA VAL A 14 13.51 -7.35 6.82
C VAL A 14 12.44 -6.42 7.41
N PHE A 15 12.21 -6.48 8.72
CA PHE A 15 11.33 -5.52 9.40
C PHE A 15 11.83 -4.08 9.25
N LEU A 16 13.13 -3.84 9.46
CA LEU A 16 13.73 -2.50 9.30
C LEU A 16 13.67 -2.00 7.86
N LEU A 17 13.82 -2.88 6.87
CA LEU A 17 13.67 -2.54 5.46
C LEU A 17 12.22 -2.15 5.15
N ASN A 18 11.25 -2.92 5.63
CA ASN A 18 9.84 -2.56 5.53
C ASN A 18 9.54 -1.24 6.26
N LEU A 19 10.09 -1.04 7.46
CA LEU A 19 9.94 0.20 8.23
C LEU A 19 10.51 1.40 7.48
N ASN A 20 11.74 1.28 6.97
CA ASN A 20 12.38 2.31 6.15
C ASN A 20 11.59 2.61 4.86
N GLY A 21 10.89 1.62 4.30
CA GLY A 21 9.95 1.83 3.21
C GLY A 21 8.86 2.85 3.55
N PHE A 22 8.38 2.85 4.80
CA PHE A 22 7.39 3.82 5.30
C PHE A 22 8.01 5.13 5.81
N LEU A 23 9.28 5.12 6.22
CA LEU A 23 9.98 6.32 6.68
C LEU A 23 10.43 7.18 5.49
N ARG A 24 10.41 8.51 5.69
CA ARG A 24 10.84 9.50 4.70
C ARG A 24 12.04 10.28 5.22
N GLY A 25 12.86 10.78 4.29
CA GLY A 25 13.97 11.67 4.59
C GLY A 25 15.07 11.60 3.54
N ALA A 26 15.94 12.61 3.52
CA ALA A 26 17.06 12.71 2.57
C ALA A 26 18.01 11.49 2.60
N LYS A 27 18.02 10.73 3.71
CA LYS A 27 18.85 9.53 3.88
C LYS A 27 18.13 8.21 3.53
N LYS A 28 16.87 8.23 3.09
CA LYS A 28 16.10 7.01 2.77
C LYS A 28 16.85 6.10 1.79
N LEU A 29 17.37 6.68 0.71
CA LEU A 29 18.11 5.96 -0.32
C LEU A 29 19.38 5.31 0.26
N GLN A 30 20.14 6.06 1.07
CA GLN A 30 21.36 5.54 1.71
C GLN A 30 21.03 4.39 2.68
N ILE A 31 19.98 4.53 3.49
CA ILE A 31 19.55 3.50 4.43
C ILE A 31 19.05 2.24 3.68
N ASP A 32 18.30 2.41 2.60
CA ASP A 32 17.79 1.28 1.80
C ASP A 32 18.94 0.48 1.17
N VAL A 33 19.94 1.17 0.59
CA VAL A 33 21.14 0.54 0.03
C VAL A 33 21.87 -0.26 1.12
N VAL A 34 22.10 0.34 2.30
CA VAL A 34 22.79 -0.34 3.40
C VAL A 34 22.02 -1.56 3.88
N LEU A 35 20.70 -1.46 4.10
CA LEU A 35 19.88 -2.58 4.56
C LEU A 35 19.88 -3.73 3.56
N ARG A 36 19.77 -3.44 2.25
CA ARG A 36 19.86 -4.46 1.19
C ARG A 36 21.23 -5.15 1.17
N SER A 37 22.33 -4.38 1.31
CA SER A 37 23.67 -4.95 1.40
C SER A 37 23.82 -5.87 2.61
N ILE A 38 23.26 -5.50 3.77
CA ILE A 38 23.30 -6.34 4.97
C ILE A 38 22.49 -7.63 4.78
N ILE A 39 21.33 -7.60 4.12
CA ILE A 39 20.55 -8.81 3.81
C ILE A 39 21.37 -9.76 2.93
N ILE A 40 21.93 -9.25 1.83
CA ILE A 40 22.74 -10.06 0.91
C ILE A 40 23.94 -10.66 1.65
N GLY A 41 24.66 -9.86 2.42
CA GLY A 41 25.79 -10.33 3.24
C GLY A 41 25.37 -11.42 4.24
N THR A 42 24.25 -11.23 4.93
CA THR A 42 23.72 -12.20 5.90
C THR A 42 23.33 -13.52 5.22
N LEU A 43 22.72 -13.45 4.03
CA LEU A 43 22.42 -14.64 3.24
C LEU A 43 23.71 -15.37 2.85
N ILE A 44 24.72 -14.68 2.32
CA ILE A 44 26.02 -15.29 1.96
C ILE A 44 26.65 -15.98 3.18
N VAL A 45 26.70 -15.30 4.33
CA VAL A 45 27.23 -15.87 5.58
C VAL A 45 26.45 -17.12 6.00
N SER A 46 25.13 -17.14 5.82
CA SER A 46 24.32 -18.33 6.13
C SER A 46 24.73 -19.54 5.27
N PHE A 47 24.96 -19.34 3.97
CA PHE A 47 25.42 -20.39 3.06
C PHE A 47 26.80 -20.92 3.45
N LEU A 48 27.72 -20.04 3.85
CA LEU A 48 29.10 -20.40 4.20
C LEU A 48 29.21 -21.13 5.55
N THR A 49 28.48 -20.66 6.57
CA THR A 49 28.65 -21.13 7.95
C THR A 49 27.77 -22.33 8.30
N THR A 50 26.56 -22.41 7.74
CA THR A 50 25.59 -23.45 8.08
C THR A 50 25.35 -24.44 6.94
N GLY A 51 25.87 -24.15 5.74
CA GLY A 51 25.72 -24.99 4.56
C GLY A 51 24.47 -24.66 3.74
N TRP A 52 24.40 -25.26 2.55
CA TRP A 52 23.43 -24.90 1.52
C TRP A 52 21.96 -25.12 1.93
N LYS A 53 21.66 -26.16 2.73
CA LYS A 53 20.30 -26.45 3.20
C LYS A 53 19.72 -25.30 4.03
N TYR A 54 20.51 -24.78 4.97
CA TYR A 54 20.10 -23.69 5.85
C TYR A 54 20.12 -22.34 5.14
N GLY A 55 21.00 -22.16 4.14
CA GLY A 55 20.95 -21.00 3.25
C GLY A 55 19.64 -20.89 2.48
N ILE A 56 19.13 -22.00 1.91
CA ILE A 56 17.81 -22.02 1.25
C ILE A 56 16.68 -21.69 2.24
N ILE A 57 16.73 -22.25 3.45
CA ILE A 57 15.75 -21.94 4.50
C ILE A 57 15.79 -20.45 4.86
N ALA A 58 16.98 -19.84 4.96
CA ALA A 58 17.14 -18.42 5.24
C ALA A 58 16.44 -17.55 4.18
N VAL A 59 16.62 -17.88 2.89
CA VAL A 59 15.93 -17.20 1.79
C VAL A 59 14.41 -17.31 1.93
N GLY A 60 13.90 -18.51 2.21
CA GLY A 60 12.47 -18.74 2.44
C GLY A 60 11.92 -17.90 3.62
N ILE A 61 12.63 -17.86 4.74
CA ILE A 61 12.27 -17.05 5.91
C ILE A 61 12.25 -15.56 5.54
N ALA A 62 13.23 -15.06 4.80
CA ALA A 62 13.26 -13.67 4.34
C ALA A 62 12.00 -13.32 3.55
N LEU A 63 11.65 -14.14 2.55
CA LEU A 63 10.48 -13.92 1.70
C LEU A 63 9.17 -13.94 2.49
N VAL A 64 9.00 -14.93 3.36
CA VAL A 64 7.80 -15.04 4.21
C VAL A 64 7.72 -13.85 5.17
N SER A 65 8.83 -13.48 5.79
CA SER A 65 8.88 -12.37 6.76
C SER A 65 8.53 -11.02 6.15
N ILE A 66 8.76 -10.79 4.84
CA ILE A 66 8.32 -9.57 4.16
C ILE A 66 6.80 -9.39 4.30
N ARG A 67 6.02 -10.46 4.07
CA ARG A 67 4.54 -10.40 4.13
C ARG A 67 4.04 -10.10 5.54
N PHE A 68 4.67 -10.71 6.55
CA PHE A 68 4.24 -10.61 7.95
C PHE A 68 4.71 -9.33 8.65
N THR A 69 5.92 -8.85 8.34
CA THR A 69 6.49 -7.67 9.02
C THR A 69 5.96 -6.36 8.46
N ARG A 70 5.51 -6.32 7.20
CA ARG A 70 4.95 -5.12 6.55
C ARG A 70 3.82 -4.42 7.34
N PRO A 71 2.75 -5.11 7.82
CA PRO A 71 1.70 -4.44 8.61
C PRO A 71 2.20 -3.94 9.98
N ILE A 72 3.17 -4.63 10.58
CA ILE A 72 3.76 -4.24 11.86
C ILE A 72 4.62 -2.99 11.67
N ALA A 73 5.45 -2.98 10.63
CA ALA A 73 6.28 -1.86 10.25
C ALA A 73 5.43 -0.62 9.93
N ALA A 74 4.29 -0.77 9.24
CA ALA A 74 3.38 0.33 8.97
C ALA A 74 2.80 0.94 10.26
N ARG A 75 2.41 0.09 11.23
CA ARG A 75 1.93 0.55 12.55
C ARG A 75 3.03 1.21 13.38
N ALA A 76 4.26 0.73 13.29
CA ALA A 76 5.40 1.33 13.96
C ALA A 76 5.73 2.70 13.35
N ALA A 77 5.74 2.80 12.02
CA ALA A 77 5.92 4.06 11.30
C ALA A 77 4.83 5.08 11.65
N SER A 78 3.55 4.69 11.69
CA SER A 78 2.47 5.62 12.04
C SER A 78 2.62 6.18 13.45
N LYS A 79 3.04 5.36 14.42
CA LYS A 79 3.35 5.82 15.79
C LYS A 79 4.58 6.75 15.84
N LEU A 80 5.65 6.40 15.13
CA LEU A 80 6.87 7.21 15.07
C LEU A 80 6.64 8.57 14.42
N LEU A 81 5.79 8.63 13.39
CA LEU A 81 5.47 9.84 12.63
C LEU A 81 4.34 10.67 13.26
N SER A 82 3.56 10.12 14.20
CA SER A 82 2.52 10.85 14.93
C SER A 82 3.05 11.86 15.97
N VAL A 83 4.38 12.01 16.11
CA VAL A 83 5.00 13.08 16.90
C VAL A 83 4.77 14.42 16.16
N PRO A 84 4.18 15.44 16.81
CA PRO A 84 3.75 16.66 16.13
C PRO A 84 4.97 17.48 15.73
N LYS A 85 5.36 17.40 14.46
CA LYS A 85 6.32 18.33 13.85
C LYS A 85 5.62 19.08 12.73
N GLY A 86 5.54 20.40 12.92
CA GLY A 86 4.79 21.31 12.08
C GLY A 86 5.20 21.29 10.61
N LYS A 87 4.18 21.52 9.77
CA LYS A 87 4.18 21.94 8.37
C LYS A 87 5.01 21.11 7.36
N SER A 88 4.23 20.48 6.48
CA SER A 88 4.51 20.05 5.09
C SER A 88 5.45 18.86 4.85
N ASP A 89 5.02 17.66 5.24
CA ASP A 89 5.15 16.44 4.44
C ASP A 89 4.05 15.46 4.88
N LYS A 90 2.91 15.48 4.18
CA LYS A 90 1.67 14.81 4.58
C LYS A 90 1.81 13.29 4.36
N TYR A 91 2.19 12.55 5.41
CA TYR A 91 2.02 11.10 5.45
C TYR A 91 0.52 10.81 5.51
N ILE A 92 -0.01 10.00 4.58
CA ILE A 92 -1.47 9.75 4.49
C ILE A 92 -1.97 8.87 5.65
N GLY A 93 -1.05 8.26 6.42
CA GLY A 93 -1.39 7.38 7.51
C GLY A 93 -1.67 5.96 7.03
N LEU A 94 -2.15 5.11 7.92
CA LEU A 94 -2.85 3.89 7.52
C LEU A 94 -4.32 4.24 7.30
N PRO A 95 -5.05 3.54 6.41
CA PRO A 95 -6.47 3.79 6.26
C PRO A 95 -7.22 3.52 7.57
N PRO A 96 -8.31 4.27 7.85
CA PRO A 96 -9.21 3.95 8.94
C PRO A 96 -9.67 2.50 8.84
N LYS A 97 -9.87 1.83 9.99
CA LYS A 97 -10.23 0.39 10.04
C LYS A 97 -11.44 0.03 9.16
N ALA A 98 -12.41 0.93 9.05
CA ALA A 98 -13.57 0.75 8.19
C ALA A 98 -13.17 0.65 6.70
N LEU A 99 -12.39 1.61 6.21
CA LEU A 99 -11.87 1.61 4.84
C LEU A 99 -10.90 0.45 4.59
N GLU A 100 -10.07 0.08 5.58
CA GLU A 100 -9.19 -1.09 5.49
C GLU A 100 -9.99 -2.39 5.30
N LYS A 101 -11.09 -2.56 6.05
CA LYS A 101 -11.96 -3.74 5.94
C LYS A 101 -12.66 -3.81 4.58
N ILE A 102 -13.14 -2.68 4.07
CA ILE A 102 -13.75 -2.57 2.72
C ILE A 102 -12.69 -2.89 1.66
N SER A 103 -11.52 -2.26 1.73
CA SER A 103 -10.39 -2.46 0.80
C SER A 103 -9.94 -3.91 0.71
N LYS A 104 -9.86 -4.62 1.85
CA LYS A 104 -9.52 -6.05 1.86
C LYS A 104 -10.56 -6.92 1.17
N ARG A 105 -11.85 -6.56 1.23
CA ARG A 105 -12.91 -7.28 0.52
C ARG A 105 -12.84 -7.04 -0.98
N LEU A 106 -12.54 -5.81 -1.39
CA LEU A 106 -12.38 -5.42 -2.80
C LEU A 106 -11.20 -6.13 -3.48
N ASP A 107 -10.08 -6.31 -2.77
CA ASP A 107 -8.90 -7.01 -3.29
C ASP A 107 -9.14 -8.52 -3.56
N ILE A 108 -9.99 -9.16 -2.75
CA ILE A 108 -10.32 -10.60 -2.87
C ILE A 108 -11.08 -10.91 -4.18
N VAL A 109 -11.66 -9.89 -4.83
CA VAL A 109 -12.51 -10.01 -6.02
C VAL A 109 -11.70 -10.16 -7.32
N LEU A 110 -10.39 -9.87 -7.33
CA LEU A 110 -9.55 -10.10 -8.51
C LEU A 110 -9.18 -11.60 -8.62
N PRO A 111 -9.65 -12.32 -9.64
CA PRO A 111 -9.73 -13.79 -9.60
C PRO A 111 -8.37 -14.44 -9.80
N SER A 112 -7.87 -15.12 -8.77
CA SER A 112 -6.83 -16.15 -8.91
C SER A 112 -7.35 -17.57 -8.64
N ASN A 113 -8.66 -17.76 -8.41
CA ASN A 113 -9.23 -19.06 -8.09
C ASN A 113 -10.59 -19.30 -8.79
N PRO A 114 -10.67 -20.24 -9.75
CA PRO A 114 -11.87 -20.44 -10.56
C PRO A 114 -13.00 -21.25 -9.90
N ASN A 115 -12.88 -21.64 -8.62
CA ASN A 115 -13.83 -22.57 -7.99
C ASN A 115 -14.87 -21.91 -7.05
N HIS A 116 -15.01 -20.58 -7.04
CA HIS A 116 -15.99 -19.86 -6.19
C HIS A 116 -16.57 -18.59 -6.85
N PHE A 117 -16.87 -18.63 -8.15
CA PHE A 117 -17.28 -17.42 -8.88
C PHE A 117 -18.56 -16.75 -8.33
N ASP A 118 -19.60 -17.52 -8.02
CA ASP A 118 -20.92 -16.93 -7.71
C ASP A 118 -20.99 -16.20 -6.35
N GLU A 119 -20.31 -16.71 -5.31
CA GLU A 119 -20.19 -16.03 -4.01
C GLU A 119 -19.25 -14.82 -4.06
N VAL A 120 -18.23 -14.86 -4.93
CA VAL A 120 -17.29 -13.75 -5.13
C VAL A 120 -17.96 -12.58 -5.82
N PHE A 121 -18.84 -12.81 -6.81
CA PHE A 121 -19.57 -11.72 -7.47
C PHE A 121 -20.58 -11.02 -6.55
N GLN A 122 -21.36 -11.76 -5.75
CA GLN A 122 -22.30 -11.14 -4.80
C GLN A 122 -21.58 -10.37 -3.69
N SER A 123 -20.43 -10.87 -3.22
CA SER A 123 -19.63 -10.16 -2.22
C SER A 123 -18.87 -8.96 -2.78
N ALA A 124 -18.55 -8.96 -4.08
CA ALA A 124 -17.94 -7.84 -4.79
C ALA A 124 -18.88 -6.63 -4.91
N ASP A 125 -20.09 -6.85 -5.43
CA ASP A 125 -21.09 -5.78 -5.59
C ASP A 125 -21.40 -5.14 -4.22
N SER A 126 -21.49 -5.97 -3.18
CA SER A 126 -21.67 -5.51 -1.80
C SER A 126 -20.47 -4.73 -1.24
N ALA A 127 -19.24 -5.09 -1.59
CA ALA A 127 -18.04 -4.41 -1.12
C ALA A 127 -17.82 -3.06 -1.84
N GLU A 128 -18.15 -3.00 -3.13
CA GLU A 128 -18.14 -1.77 -3.91
C GLU A 128 -19.19 -0.78 -3.42
N ASP A 129 -20.43 -1.22 -3.23
CA ASP A 129 -21.47 -0.35 -2.67
C ASP A 129 -21.09 0.15 -1.27
N ALA A 130 -20.46 -0.69 -0.43
CA ALA A 130 -19.95 -0.27 0.87
C ALA A 130 -18.83 0.79 0.76
N LEU A 131 -18.01 0.76 -0.29
CA LEU A 131 -17.02 1.82 -0.55
C LEU A 131 -17.71 3.14 -0.91
N PHE A 132 -18.70 3.11 -1.78
CA PHE A 132 -19.40 4.34 -2.20
C PHE A 132 -20.25 4.91 -1.07
N ASP A 133 -20.92 4.07 -0.29
CA ASP A 133 -21.59 4.45 0.96
C ASP A 133 -20.59 5.11 1.93
N TYR A 134 -19.39 4.54 2.06
CA TYR A 134 -18.33 5.14 2.88
C TYR A 134 -17.93 6.52 2.36
N CYS A 135 -17.67 6.68 1.07
CA CYS A 135 -17.31 7.97 0.46
C CYS A 135 -18.38 9.04 0.71
N GLU A 136 -19.66 8.71 0.50
CA GLU A 136 -20.78 9.63 0.69
C GLU A 136 -21.02 9.98 2.16
N SER A 137 -20.67 9.07 3.09
CA SER A 137 -20.76 9.32 4.53
C SER A 137 -19.70 10.30 5.06
N GLN A 138 -18.60 10.51 4.32
CA GLN A 138 -17.51 11.40 4.74
C GLN A 138 -17.78 12.83 4.26
N PRO A 139 -18.00 13.82 5.16
CA PRO A 139 -18.35 15.18 4.75
C PRO A 139 -17.34 15.81 3.79
N ALA A 140 -16.04 15.63 4.05
CA ALA A 140 -14.98 16.21 3.21
C ALA A 140 -14.94 15.61 1.80
N VAL A 141 -15.25 14.32 1.64
CA VAL A 141 -15.31 13.67 0.33
C VAL A 141 -16.57 14.12 -0.41
N LYS A 142 -17.70 14.19 0.30
CA LYS A 142 -18.97 14.68 -0.25
C LYS A 142 -18.86 16.11 -0.79
N THR A 143 -18.19 17.01 -0.08
CA THR A 143 -17.92 18.37 -0.59
C THR A 143 -17.15 18.35 -1.91
N VAL A 144 -16.11 17.51 -2.03
CA VAL A 144 -15.36 17.38 -3.30
C VAL A 144 -16.25 16.81 -4.41
N MET A 145 -17.13 15.86 -4.11
CA MET A 145 -18.08 15.34 -5.09
C MET A 145 -19.05 16.43 -5.57
N GLU A 146 -19.57 17.25 -4.65
CA GLU A 146 -20.47 18.36 -4.97
C GLU A 146 -19.75 19.43 -5.82
N ASP A 147 -18.53 19.82 -5.44
CA ASP A 147 -17.72 20.82 -6.15
C ASP A 147 -17.46 20.42 -7.61
N PHE A 148 -17.25 19.13 -7.87
CA PHE A 148 -16.98 18.57 -9.20
C PHE A 148 -18.23 17.98 -9.88
N GLN A 149 -19.42 18.13 -9.27
CA GLN A 149 -20.70 17.62 -9.76
C GLN A 149 -20.68 16.12 -10.09
N VAL A 150 -20.11 15.34 -9.19
CA VAL A 150 -19.85 13.90 -9.34
C VAL A 150 -20.93 13.09 -8.64
N SER A 151 -21.57 12.20 -9.39
CA SER A 151 -22.52 11.22 -8.85
C SER A 151 -21.84 9.93 -8.41
N ARG A 152 -22.56 9.08 -7.66
CA ARG A 152 -22.15 7.71 -7.35
C ARG A 152 -21.78 6.91 -8.61
N LYS A 153 -22.54 7.08 -9.70
CA LYS A 153 -22.29 6.39 -10.97
C LYS A 153 -20.92 6.77 -11.54
N ASP A 154 -20.56 8.04 -11.46
CA ASP A 154 -19.26 8.51 -11.92
C ASP A 154 -18.12 7.98 -11.04
N LEU A 155 -18.33 7.86 -9.72
CA LEU A 155 -17.35 7.22 -8.83
C LEU A 155 -17.13 5.74 -9.19
N LYS A 156 -18.20 5.00 -9.50
CA LYS A 156 -18.11 3.62 -10.00
C LYS A 156 -17.26 3.55 -11.27
N GLU A 157 -17.53 4.42 -12.22
CA GLU A 157 -16.78 4.45 -13.48
C GLU A 157 -15.30 4.78 -13.27
N ILE A 158 -14.98 5.77 -12.42
CA ILE A 158 -13.61 6.13 -12.08
C ILE A 158 -12.91 4.96 -11.38
N TYR A 159 -13.56 4.31 -10.43
CA TYR A 159 -13.02 3.17 -9.72
C TYR A 159 -12.57 2.06 -10.69
N SER A 160 -13.46 1.66 -11.61
CA SER A 160 -13.17 0.64 -12.62
C SER A 160 -12.06 1.07 -13.58
N LYS A 161 -12.04 2.35 -13.99
CA LYS A 161 -10.97 2.90 -14.84
C LYS A 161 -9.61 2.88 -14.17
N LEU A 162 -9.53 3.24 -12.89
CA LEU A 162 -8.29 3.19 -12.12
C LEU A 162 -7.75 1.77 -12.00
N ILE A 163 -8.63 0.78 -11.77
CA ILE A 163 -8.21 -0.63 -11.75
C ILE A 163 -7.66 -1.04 -13.11
N ALA A 164 -8.40 -0.78 -14.19
CA ALA A 164 -8.00 -1.14 -15.56
C ALA A 164 -6.68 -0.47 -15.97
N ALA A 165 -6.42 0.75 -15.50
CA ALA A 165 -5.19 1.49 -15.73
C ALA A 165 -4.02 1.11 -14.80
N GLY A 166 -4.16 0.04 -13.99
CA GLY A 166 -3.07 -0.52 -13.19
C GLY A 166 -2.98 0.00 -11.75
N ALA A 167 -3.89 0.86 -11.31
CA ALA A 167 -3.96 1.26 -9.90
C ALA A 167 -4.58 0.17 -9.00
N GLY A 168 -5.09 -0.93 -9.54
CA GLY A 168 -5.66 -2.07 -8.79
C GLY A 168 -4.64 -2.85 -7.97
N GLN A 169 -3.96 -2.19 -7.03
CA GLN A 169 -2.90 -2.76 -6.20
C GLN A 169 -2.81 -2.08 -4.84
N TRP A 170 -2.06 -2.71 -3.93
CA TRP A 170 -1.78 -2.16 -2.60
C TRP A 170 -0.51 -1.32 -2.57
N SER A 171 -0.62 -0.09 -2.07
CA SER A 171 0.52 0.79 -1.78
C SER A 171 0.49 1.24 -0.31
N CYS A 172 1.57 1.01 0.42
CA CYS A 172 1.72 1.36 1.84
C CYS A 172 0.52 1.09 2.78
N GLY A 173 -0.24 0.01 2.53
CA GLY A 173 -1.41 -0.37 3.34
C GLY A 173 -2.74 0.20 2.84
N HIS A 174 -2.74 0.85 1.68
CA HIS A 174 -3.91 1.35 0.97
C HIS A 174 -4.19 0.50 -0.28
N TRP A 175 -5.42 0.04 -0.45
CA TRP A 175 -5.91 -0.32 -1.78
C TRP A 175 -6.08 0.99 -2.56
N VAL A 176 -5.23 1.20 -3.56
CA VAL A 176 -5.06 2.52 -4.19
C VAL A 176 -6.38 3.06 -4.79
N PRO A 177 -7.21 2.28 -5.51
CA PRO A 177 -8.42 2.83 -6.13
C PRO A 177 -9.47 3.22 -5.07
N ALA A 178 -9.66 2.39 -4.02
CA ALA A 178 -10.58 2.74 -2.94
C ALA A 178 -10.10 3.95 -2.15
N SER A 179 -8.80 4.01 -1.84
CA SER A 179 -8.23 5.13 -1.12
C SER A 179 -8.22 6.41 -1.97
N ALA A 180 -8.04 6.30 -3.29
CA ALA A 180 -8.10 7.45 -4.18
C ALA A 180 -9.47 8.15 -4.08
N LEU A 181 -10.57 7.39 -3.99
CA LEU A 181 -11.91 7.93 -3.86
C LEU A 181 -12.27 8.36 -2.43
N ALA A 182 -11.77 7.63 -1.43
CA ALA A 182 -12.14 7.83 -0.03
C ALA A 182 -11.40 8.97 0.69
N TYR A 183 -10.39 9.57 0.05
CA TYR A 183 -9.67 10.74 0.59
C TYR A 183 -9.92 11.97 -0.29
N PRO A 184 -10.23 13.14 0.31
CA PRO A 184 -10.63 14.33 -0.45
C PRO A 184 -9.54 14.84 -1.39
N GLU A 185 -8.27 14.82 -0.96
CA GLU A 185 -7.15 15.32 -1.77
C GLU A 185 -6.89 14.45 -3.01
N SER A 186 -6.89 13.12 -2.84
CA SER A 186 -6.70 12.20 -3.96
C SER A 186 -7.91 12.17 -4.88
N LEU A 187 -9.12 12.28 -4.33
CA LEU A 187 -10.33 12.36 -5.14
C LEU A 187 -10.30 13.62 -6.00
N LYS A 188 -9.99 14.77 -5.39
CA LYS A 188 -9.84 16.04 -6.11
C LYS A 188 -8.80 15.95 -7.22
N TYR A 189 -7.66 15.31 -6.96
CA TYR A 189 -6.62 15.10 -7.97
C TYR A 189 -7.16 14.28 -9.16
N VAL A 190 -7.80 13.14 -8.90
CA VAL A 190 -8.39 12.29 -9.97
C VAL A 190 -9.44 13.06 -10.77
N LEU A 191 -10.32 13.79 -10.09
CA LEU A 191 -11.39 14.53 -10.74
C LEU A 191 -10.87 15.69 -11.59
N SER A 192 -9.81 16.38 -11.13
CA SER A 192 -9.15 17.44 -11.90
C SER A 192 -8.49 16.95 -13.19
N ARG A 193 -8.24 15.65 -13.32
CA ARG A 193 -7.56 14.99 -14.45
C ARG A 193 -8.49 14.10 -15.27
N ARG A 194 -9.82 14.27 -15.18
CA ARG A 194 -10.82 13.44 -15.92
C ARG A 194 -10.63 13.39 -17.44
N GLY A 195 -9.99 14.41 -18.04
CA GLY A 195 -9.68 14.46 -19.48
C GLY A 195 -8.21 14.17 -19.82
N SER A 196 -7.40 13.77 -18.84
CA SER A 196 -5.96 13.50 -18.99
C SER A 196 -5.69 11.99 -19.08
N ASP A 197 -4.42 11.64 -19.26
CA ASP A 197 -3.97 10.25 -19.26
C ASP A 197 -4.28 9.56 -17.91
N ILE A 198 -5.08 8.49 -17.99
CA ILE A 198 -5.52 7.70 -16.83
C ILE A 198 -4.40 6.80 -16.31
N GLU A 199 -3.45 6.40 -17.16
CA GLU A 199 -2.29 5.58 -16.81
C GLU A 199 -1.31 6.40 -15.96
N GLU A 200 -1.01 7.62 -16.41
CA GLU A 200 -0.22 8.59 -15.64
C GLU A 200 -0.91 8.94 -14.31
N THR A 201 -2.23 9.14 -14.33
CA THR A 201 -3.02 9.41 -13.11
C THR A 201 -2.92 8.24 -12.13
N SER A 202 -3.00 7.01 -12.63
CA SER A 202 -2.89 5.78 -11.84
C SER A 202 -1.50 5.63 -11.23
N PHE A 203 -0.43 5.86 -12.01
CA PHE A 203 0.95 5.88 -11.52
C PHE A 203 1.14 6.93 -10.43
N ASN A 204 0.67 8.16 -10.65
CA ASN A 204 0.81 9.25 -9.69
C ASN A 204 0.05 8.99 -8.39
N LEU A 205 -1.08 8.27 -8.44
CA LEU A 205 -1.79 7.82 -7.23
C LEU A 205 -1.01 6.76 -6.46
N ILE A 206 -0.43 5.76 -7.14
CA ILE A 206 0.42 4.76 -6.50
C ILE A 206 1.58 5.46 -5.77
N MET A 207 2.23 6.40 -6.47
CA MET A 207 3.30 7.22 -5.92
C MET A 207 2.82 8.11 -4.77
N TYR A 208 1.61 8.64 -4.84
CA TYR A 208 1.02 9.42 -3.74
C TYR A 208 0.83 8.57 -2.48
N PHE A 209 0.30 7.36 -2.59
CA PHE A 209 0.16 6.49 -1.41
C PHE A 209 1.50 5.93 -0.91
N GLU A 210 2.49 5.79 -1.78
CA GLU A 210 3.83 5.30 -1.42
C GLU A 210 4.71 6.41 -0.81
N HIS A 211 4.71 7.59 -1.43
CA HIS A 211 5.64 8.70 -1.19
C HIS A 211 4.97 9.97 -0.64
N GLY A 212 3.62 10.04 -0.59
CA GLY A 212 2.81 11.16 -0.06
C GLY A 212 2.84 12.42 -0.91
N SER A 213 3.37 12.31 -2.11
CA SER A 213 3.32 13.32 -3.15
C SER A 213 2.88 12.63 -4.42
N PHE A 214 1.98 13.26 -5.19
CA PHE A 214 1.74 12.81 -6.54
C PHE A 214 3.07 12.82 -7.28
N GLY A 215 3.38 11.73 -8.00
CA GLY A 215 4.52 11.71 -8.90
C GLY A 215 4.44 12.97 -9.77
N ILE A 216 5.51 13.75 -9.80
CA ILE A 216 5.54 14.95 -10.63
C ILE A 216 5.51 14.43 -12.07
N GLY A 217 4.32 14.45 -12.68
CA GLY A 217 4.18 14.41 -14.13
C GLY A 217 4.85 15.66 -14.69
N ILE A 218 5.71 15.43 -15.67
CA ILE A 218 6.54 16.41 -16.38
C ILE A 218 5.67 17.54 -16.94
#